data_AF-A0A2X1C687-F1
#
_entry.id   AF-A0A2X1C687-F1
#
_cell.length_a   1.000
_cell.length_b   1.000
_cell.length_c   1.000
_cell.angle_alpha   90.00
_cell.angle_beta   90.00
_cell.angle_gamma   90.00
#
_symmetry.space_group_name_H-M   'P 1'
#
loop_
_entity.id
_entity.type
_entity.pdbx_description
1 polymer ?
#
loop_
_entity_poly.entity_id
_entity_poly.type
_entity_poly.pdbx_seq_one_letter_code
_entity_poly.pdbx_strand_id
1 'polypeptide(L)'
;MEYRAAGLPVQVIAETREWRKICDPEGSVAWIHRTVASGRRSVFNRSNEAVPIRSGRSETASVRALLSPNALIPLDECEDGWCRVRARKLRGWVAERAVFGTQERALCNAARPAGAGRAS
;
A
#
# COMPACT_ATOMS: atom_id res chain seq x y z
N MET A 1 -9.49 1.41 -21.79
CA MET A 1 -9.80 2.37 -20.73
C MET A 1 -8.93 2.04 -19.54
N GLU A 2 -7.94 2.89 -19.27
CA GLU A 2 -6.84 2.62 -18.34
C GLU A 2 -7.36 2.60 -16.89
N TYR A 3 -7.15 1.49 -16.18
CA TYR A 3 -7.25 1.47 -14.73
C TYR A 3 -6.13 2.37 -14.16
N ARG A 4 -6.47 3.61 -13.81
CA ARG A 4 -5.53 4.57 -13.20
C ARG A 4 -5.61 4.50 -11.67
N ALA A 5 -5.18 3.39 -11.09
CA ALA A 5 -4.71 3.40 -9.70
C ALA A 5 -3.27 3.90 -9.65
N ALA A 6 -3.00 5.09 -10.19
CA ALA A 6 -1.65 5.63 -10.27
C ALA A 6 -1.17 6.00 -8.86
N GLY A 7 -0.45 5.06 -8.22
CA GLY A 7 0.26 5.28 -6.97
C GLY A 7 -0.28 4.52 -5.76
N LEU A 8 -1.51 3.98 -5.77
CA LEU A 8 -2.01 3.17 -4.66
C LEU A 8 -1.21 1.86 -4.54
N PRO A 9 -0.90 1.39 -3.33
CA PRO A 9 -0.27 0.09 -3.17
C PRO A 9 -1.33 -0.96 -3.46
N VAL A 10 -1.06 -1.80 -4.44
CA VAL A 10 -1.95 -2.89 -4.80
C VAL A 10 -1.28 -4.21 -4.43
N GLN A 11 -2.06 -5.16 -3.92
CA GLN A 11 -1.57 -6.49 -3.62
C GLN A 11 -1.81 -7.39 -4.83
N VAL A 12 -0.78 -8.09 -5.32
CA VAL A 12 -0.96 -9.13 -6.34
C VAL A 12 -1.50 -10.37 -5.66
N ILE A 13 -2.69 -10.83 -6.09
CA ILE A 13 -3.41 -11.94 -5.47
C ILE A 13 -3.52 -13.17 -6.37
N ALA A 14 -3.23 -13.02 -7.67
CA ALA A 14 -3.01 -14.11 -8.63
C ALA A 14 -2.18 -13.62 -9.82
N GLU A 15 -1.47 -14.52 -10.48
CA GLU A 15 -0.68 -14.19 -11.68
C GLU A 15 -0.80 -15.24 -12.78
N THR A 16 -0.70 -14.77 -14.02
CA THR A 16 -0.53 -15.57 -15.23
C THR A 16 0.72 -15.09 -15.96
N ARG A 17 1.04 -15.66 -17.13
CA ARG A 17 2.18 -15.23 -17.94
C ARG A 17 2.14 -13.74 -18.32
N GLU A 18 0.95 -13.20 -18.54
CA GLU A 18 0.75 -11.85 -19.08
C GLU A 18 0.06 -10.90 -18.08
N TRP A 19 -0.69 -11.45 -17.13
CA TRP A 19 -1.61 -10.69 -16.29
C TRP A 19 -1.35 -10.91 -14.80
N ARG A 20 -1.57 -9.85 -14.02
CA ARG A 20 -1.62 -9.91 -12.55
C ARG A 20 -2.99 -9.47 -12.08
N LYS A 21 -3.63 -10.32 -11.28
CA LYS A 21 -4.84 -9.97 -10.56
C LYS A 21 -4.40 -9.21 -9.32
N ILE A 22 -4.84 -7.97 -9.19
CA ILE A 22 -4.50 -7.08 -8.09
C ILE A 22 -5.73 -6.76 -7.24
N CYS A 23 -5.49 -6.47 -5.97
CA CYS A 23 -6.46 -5.89 -5.06
C CYS A 23 -5.97 -4.53 -4.57
N ASP A 24 -6.87 -3.55 -4.52
CA ASP A 24 -6.61 -2.25 -3.92
C ASP A 24 -6.92 -2.26 -2.39
N PRO A 25 -6.56 -1.19 -1.66
CA PRO A 25 -6.83 -1.09 -0.23
C PRO A 25 -8.34 -1.09 0.13
N GLU A 26 -9.20 -0.73 -0.82
CA GLU A 26 -10.66 -0.71 -0.66
C GLU A 26 -11.30 -2.10 -0.90
N GLY A 27 -10.53 -3.07 -1.38
CA GLY A 27 -10.99 -4.43 -1.65
C GLY A 27 -11.52 -4.65 -3.07
N SER A 28 -11.34 -3.66 -3.97
CA SER A 28 -11.61 -3.81 -5.40
C SER A 28 -10.55 -4.68 -6.04
N VAL A 29 -10.96 -5.50 -7.02
CA VAL A 29 -10.09 -6.47 -7.68
C VAL A 29 -10.10 -6.24 -9.18
N ALA A 30 -8.93 -6.17 -9.80
CA ALA A 30 -8.76 -5.94 -11.24
C ALA A 30 -7.62 -6.79 -11.81
N TRP A 31 -7.67 -7.09 -13.12
CA TRP A 31 -6.53 -7.63 -13.85
C TRP A 31 -5.75 -6.49 -14.49
N ILE A 32 -4.43 -6.47 -14.28
CA ILE A 32 -3.51 -5.53 -14.92
C ILE A 32 -2.44 -6.29 -15.71
N HIS A 33 -1.97 -5.69 -16.79
CA HIS A 33 -0.85 -6.25 -17.54
C HIS A 33 0.42 -6.24 -16.66
N ARG A 34 1.24 -7.28 -16.73
CA ARG A 34 2.40 -7.48 -15.83
C ARG A 34 3.38 -6.30 -15.79
N THR A 35 3.43 -5.49 -16.84
CA THR A 35 4.32 -4.33 -17.01
C THR A 35 3.86 -3.09 -16.24
N VAL A 36 2.60 -3.03 -15.80
CA VAL A 36 1.99 -1.85 -15.16
C VAL A 36 2.30 -1.76 -13.67
N ALA A 37 2.76 -2.85 -13.05
CA ALA A 37 3.19 -2.86 -11.66
C ALA A 37 4.58 -2.22 -11.53
N SER A 38 4.63 -0.92 -11.23
CA SER A 38 5.87 -0.27 -10.78
C SER A 38 6.35 -0.95 -9.49
N GLY A 39 7.61 -1.42 -9.47
CA GLY A 39 8.22 -2.08 -8.30
C GLY A 39 8.45 -1.16 -7.09
N ARG A 40 7.98 0.08 -7.12
CA ARG A 40 8.08 1.02 -6.00
C ARG A 40 6.98 0.72 -4.99
N ARG A 41 7.38 0.11 -3.88
CA ARG A 41 6.49 -0.15 -2.75
C ARG A 41 6.13 1.18 -2.08
N SER A 42 4.87 1.29 -1.67
CA SER A 42 4.33 2.42 -0.92
C SER A 42 3.45 1.88 0.20
N VAL A 43 3.26 2.68 1.24
CA VAL A 43 2.24 2.41 2.26
C VAL A 43 1.10 3.41 2.15
N PHE A 44 -0.10 2.93 2.48
CA PHE A 44 -1.34 3.70 2.43
C PHE A 44 -2.02 3.69 3.79
N ASN A 45 -2.48 4.86 4.24
CA ASN A 45 -3.29 4.96 5.44
C ASN A 45 -4.76 4.67 5.09
N ARG A 46 -5.24 3.49 5.47
CA ARG A 46 -6.62 3.05 5.28
C ARG A 46 -7.56 3.41 6.44
N SER A 47 -7.04 3.95 7.54
CA SER A 47 -7.86 4.32 8.70
C SER A 47 -8.41 5.72 8.53
N ASN A 48 -9.47 6.02 9.28
CA ASN A 48 -10.05 7.37 9.34
C ASN A 48 -9.24 8.31 10.25
N GLU A 49 -8.16 7.82 10.86
CA GLU A 49 -7.32 8.55 11.79
C GLU A 49 -5.92 8.75 11.20
N ALA A 50 -5.21 9.79 11.65
CA ALA A 50 -3.85 10.00 11.18
C ALA A 50 -2.88 8.99 11.81
N VAL A 51 -2.01 8.38 10.99
CA VAL A 51 -1.00 7.44 11.46
C VAL A 51 0.30 8.20 11.77
N PRO A 52 0.86 8.10 12.98
CA PRO A 52 2.09 8.81 13.32
C PRO A 52 3.31 8.22 12.62
N ILE A 53 4.06 9.08 11.94
CA ILE A 53 5.40 8.79 11.42
C ILE A 53 6.40 9.18 12.51
N ARG A 54 7.04 8.19 13.10
CA ARG A 54 7.94 8.30 14.26
C ARG A 54 9.40 8.45 13.83
N SER A 55 10.24 8.99 14.71
CA SER A 55 11.68 9.12 14.48
C SER A 55 12.45 7.80 14.54
N GLY A 56 11.87 6.76 15.17
CA GLY A 56 12.48 5.43 15.33
C GLY A 56 11.43 4.33 15.42
N ARG A 57 11.90 3.08 15.49
CA ARG A 57 11.10 1.84 15.60
C ARG A 57 10.51 1.64 17.00
N SER A 58 9.80 2.63 17.53
CA SER A 58 9.18 2.59 18.86
C SER A 58 7.93 3.45 18.94
N GLU A 59 6.94 2.99 19.71
CA GLU A 59 5.71 3.76 19.97
C GLU A 59 5.96 5.01 20.80
N THR A 60 7.03 5.02 21.60
CA THR A 60 7.44 6.15 22.43
C THR A 60 8.36 7.13 21.70
N ALA A 61 8.82 6.80 20.49
CA ALA A 61 9.65 7.70 19.70
C ALA A 61 8.89 8.98 19.31
N SER A 62 9.62 10.08 19.14
CA SER A 62 9.03 11.37 18.79
C SER A 62 8.30 11.30 17.44
N VAL A 63 7.10 11.88 17.37
CA VAL A 63 6.35 12.01 16.11
C VAL A 63 7.02 13.08 15.26
N ARG A 64 7.39 12.71 14.03
CA ARG A 64 8.01 13.60 13.02
C ARG A 64 6.98 14.17 12.06
N ALA A 65 5.93 13.41 11.76
CA ALA A 65 4.83 13.80 10.90
C ALA A 65 3.62 12.91 11.17
N LEU A 66 2.47 13.30 10.61
CA LEU A 66 1.26 12.51 10.61
C LEU A 66 0.91 12.15 9.17
N LEU A 67 0.67 10.87 8.92
CA LEU A 67 0.15 10.37 7.64
C LEU A 67 -1.37 10.46 7.68
N SER A 68 -1.94 11.42 6.95
CA SER A 68 -3.39 11.65 6.91
C SER A 68 -4.17 10.43 6.40
N PRO A 69 -5.46 10.31 6.74
CA PRO A 69 -6.35 9.34 6.12
C PRO A 69 -6.28 9.39 4.59
N ASN A 70 -6.29 8.23 3.94
CA ASN A 70 -6.16 8.08 2.50
C ASN A 70 -4.86 8.61 1.88
N ALA A 71 -3.86 8.94 2.70
CA ALA A 71 -2.56 9.39 2.19
C ALA A 71 -1.65 8.20 1.84
N LEU A 72 -0.81 8.44 0.84
CA LEU A 72 0.20 7.50 0.36
C LEU A 72 1.61 8.04 0.64
N ILE A 73 2.52 7.17 1.05
CA ILE A 73 3.94 7.50 1.18
C ILE A 73 4.83 6.35 0.70
N PRO A 74 5.95 6.63 0.00
CA PRO A 74 6.87 5.59 -0.44
C PRO A 74 7.46 4.79 0.73
N LEU A 75 7.52 3.48 0.54
CA LEU A 75 8.10 2.51 1.46
C LEU A 75 9.54 2.21 1.05
N ASP A 76 10.44 2.22 2.02
CA ASP A 76 11.84 1.83 1.82
C ASP A 76 12.00 0.34 2.19
N GLU A 77 11.84 0.04 3.48
CA GLU A 77 12.06 -1.26 4.10
C GLU A 77 11.12 -1.45 5.29
N CYS A 78 10.85 -2.71 5.66
CA CYS A 78 10.18 -3.06 6.90
C CYS A 78 11.07 -4.02 7.70
N GLU A 79 11.16 -3.79 9.01
CA GLU A 79 12.00 -4.54 9.95
C GLU A 79 11.32 -4.52 11.32
N ASP A 80 11.22 -5.67 11.99
CA ASP A 80 10.66 -5.82 13.35
C ASP A 80 9.25 -5.20 13.56
N GLY A 81 8.36 -5.32 12.57
CA GLY A 81 7.01 -4.75 12.64
C GLY A 81 6.93 -3.23 12.45
N TRP A 82 8.01 -2.62 11.97
CA TRP A 82 8.10 -1.20 11.64
C TRP A 82 8.53 -1.01 10.19
N CYS A 83 7.92 -0.04 9.52
CA CYS A 83 8.18 0.25 8.13
C CYS A 83 8.74 1.66 7.97
N ARG A 84 9.90 1.74 7.34
CA ARG A 84 10.59 2.98 7.05
C ARG A 84 9.97 3.63 5.83
N VAL A 85 9.56 4.88 5.99
CA VAL A 85 8.95 5.69 4.94
C VAL A 85 9.80 6.91 4.63
N ARG A 86 9.83 7.29 3.35
CA ARG A 86 10.65 8.42 2.88
C ARG A 86 9.92 9.23 1.82
N ALA A 87 9.77 10.53 2.07
CA ALA A 87 9.24 11.48 1.09
C ALA A 87 9.95 12.83 1.20
N ARG A 88 10.64 13.24 0.13
CA ARG A 88 11.41 14.51 0.11
C ARG A 88 12.39 14.60 1.29
N LYS A 89 12.12 15.48 2.26
CA LYS A 89 12.92 15.69 3.48
C LYS A 89 12.42 14.86 4.68
N LEU A 90 11.25 14.25 4.58
CA LEU A 90 10.67 13.40 5.62
C LEU A 90 11.27 12.00 5.57
N ARG A 91 11.77 11.55 6.71
CA ARG A 91 12.22 10.18 6.97
C ARG A 91 11.71 9.79 8.35
N GLY A 92 11.13 8.60 8.45
CA GLY A 92 10.65 8.08 9.71
C GLY A 92 10.11 6.66 9.58
N TRP A 93 9.46 6.22 10.64
CA TRP A 93 8.97 4.86 10.79
C TRP A 93 7.48 4.88 11.11
N VAL A 94 6.71 4.00 10.48
CA VAL A 94 5.32 3.74 10.81
C VAL A 94 5.19 2.32 11.33
N ALA A 95 4.28 2.09 12.26
CA ALA A 95 3.96 0.74 12.68
C ALA A 95 3.36 -0.02 11.49
N GLU A 96 3.88 -1.20 11.19
CA GLU A 96 3.47 -2.00 10.02
C GLU A 96 1.96 -2.28 10.04
N ARG A 97 1.44 -2.67 11.21
CA ARG A 97 0.02 -2.95 11.42
C ARG A 97 -0.91 -1.75 11.22
N ALA A 98 -0.38 -0.52 11.23
CA ALA A 98 -1.17 0.70 11.09
C ALA A 98 -1.38 1.09 9.62
N VAL A 99 -0.70 0.43 8.67
CA VAL A 99 -0.71 0.81 7.25
C VAL A 99 -0.94 -0.38 6.32
N PHE A 100 -1.41 -0.09 5.10
CA PHE A 100 -1.58 -1.07 4.04
C PHE A 100 -0.41 -1.00 3.04
N GLY A 101 -0.02 -2.14 2.45
CA GLY A 101 1.03 -2.21 1.43
C GLY A 101 2.36 -2.81 1.91
N THR A 102 2.40 -3.27 3.17
CA THR A 102 3.58 -3.89 3.82
C THR A 102 3.46 -5.41 3.93
N GLN A 103 2.26 -5.94 3.74
CA GLN A 103 1.95 -7.34 4.02
C GLN A 103 2.58 -8.26 2.98
N GLU A 104 3.27 -9.31 3.43
CA GLU A 104 3.84 -10.36 2.57
C GLU A 104 2.77 -11.22 1.89
N ARG A 105 1.57 -11.31 2.50
CA ARG A 105 0.41 -11.99 1.92
C ARG A 105 -0.63 -10.97 1.46
N ALA A 106 -1.26 -11.30 0.33
CA ALA A 106 -2.49 -10.67 -0.09
C ALA A 106 -3.54 -10.78 1.04
N LEU A 107 -3.98 -9.63 1.54
CA LEU A 107 -5.08 -9.53 2.50
C LEU A 107 -6.43 -9.76 1.82
N CYS A 108 -6.50 -9.55 0.50
CA CYS A 108 -7.71 -9.79 -0.26
C CYS A 108 -7.87 -11.27 -0.67
N ASN A 109 -9.11 -11.73 -0.64
CA ASN A 109 -9.46 -13.08 -1.07
C ASN A 109 -9.28 -13.24 -2.60
N ALA A 110 -8.37 -14.13 -3.01
CA ALA A 110 -8.10 -14.45 -4.41
C ALA A 110 -9.31 -15.00 -5.18
N ALA A 111 -10.29 -15.60 -4.49
CA ALA A 111 -11.52 -16.11 -5.07
C ALA A 111 -12.53 -15.01 -5.44
N ARG A 112 -12.33 -13.76 -5.00
CA ARG A 112 -13.22 -12.64 -5.36
C ARG A 112 -13.15 -12.42 -6.88
N PRO A 113 -14.28 -12.44 -7.61
CA PRO A 113 -14.25 -12.16 -9.05
C PRO A 113 -13.67 -10.76 -9.28
N ALA A 114 -12.79 -10.63 -10.27
CA ALA A 114 -12.35 -9.31 -10.67
C ALA A 114 -13.58 -8.55 -11.18
N GLY A 115 -13.83 -7.36 -10.64
CA GLY A 115 -14.92 -6.55 -11.15
C GLY A 115 -14.64 -6.23 -12.61
N ALA A 116 -15.63 -6.40 -13.50
CA ALA A 116 -15.61 -5.66 -14.75
C ALA A 116 -15.51 -4.19 -14.36
N GLY A 117 -14.40 -3.53 -14.70
CA GLY A 117 -14.17 -2.14 -14.33
C GLY A 117 -15.45 -1.33 -14.59
N ARG A 118 -15.99 -0.70 -13.55
CA ARG A 118 -17.24 0.06 -13.68
C ARG A 118 -17.00 1.14 -14.74
N ALA A 119 -17.70 1.00 -15.86
CA ALA A 119 -17.81 2.03 -16.86
C ALA A 119 -18.65 3.17 -16.27
N SER A 120 -18.06 4.35 -16.18
CA SER A 120 -18.76 5.63 -16.03
C SER A 120 -17.98 6.65 -16.85
#